data_AF-C0NTV0-F1
#
_entry.id   AF-C0NTV0-F1
#
_cell.length_a   1.000
_cell.length_b   1.000
_cell.length_c   1.000
_cell.angle_alpha   90.00
_cell.angle_beta   90.00
_cell.angle_gamma   90.00
#
_symmetry.space_group_name_H-M   'P 1'
#
loop_
_entity.id
_entity.type
_entity.pdbx_description
1 polymer ?
#
loop_
_entity_poly.entity_id
_entity_poly.type
_entity_poly.pdbx_seq_one_letter_code
_entity_poly.pdbx_strand_id
1 'polypeptide(L)'
;MSTTELSSSSLKKLEEEARRAQLARFEKDKALKEKYKKHPPWSAEDWQRAKAAPPRPPVRYPVIISSSGTFPTAEKVKEVANLPSVPEVLWTTMTTMFDSEPEPEEPEKVQYCVLDFDALQLIENYAKGEDVAIWFEGKKRTAWLSPRRPRQKRQPPPGEPPGVFAPAFDDDSSTEG
;
A
#
# COMPACT_ATOMS: atom_id res chain seq x y z
N MET A 1 35.41 1.47 1.02
CA MET A 1 34.07 1.19 1.58
C MET A 1 34.26 0.91 3.05
N SER A 2 34.01 1.89 3.93
CA SER A 2 34.15 1.69 5.37
C SER A 2 32.90 1.00 5.88
N THR A 3 32.94 -0.33 5.97
CA THR A 3 31.99 -1.08 6.78
C THR A 3 32.34 -0.76 8.23
N THR A 4 31.60 0.15 8.85
CA THR A 4 31.67 0.44 10.28
C THR A 4 31.19 -0.81 11.02
N GLU A 5 32.11 -1.72 11.33
CA GLU A 5 31.86 -2.77 12.30
C GLU A 5 31.70 -2.10 13.66
N LEU A 6 30.44 -1.93 14.09
CA LEU A 6 30.13 -1.55 15.46
C LEU A 6 30.77 -2.58 16.39
N SER A 7 31.78 -2.16 17.15
CA SER A 7 32.46 -3.01 18.13
C SER A 7 31.43 -3.70 19.04
N SER A 8 31.66 -4.98 19.36
CA SER A 8 30.79 -5.79 20.23
C SER A 8 30.39 -5.09 21.54
N SER A 9 31.27 -4.25 22.09
CA SER A 9 31.00 -3.44 23.28
C SER A 9 29.89 -2.40 23.05
N SER A 10 29.91 -1.72 21.90
CA SER A 10 28.92 -0.73 21.51
C SER A 10 27.55 -1.35 21.28
N LEU A 11 27.49 -2.55 20.66
CA LEU A 11 26.24 -3.29 20.48
C LEU A 11 25.62 -3.69 21.82
N LYS A 12 26.42 -4.17 22.78
CA LYS A 12 25.93 -4.52 24.12
C LYS A 12 25.36 -3.32 24.88
N LYS A 13 26.03 -2.15 24.80
CA LYS A 13 25.53 -0.91 25.41
C LYS A 13 24.21 -0.47 24.81
N LEU A 14 24.08 -0.52 23.48
CA LEU A 14 22.85 -0.18 22.78
C LEU A 14 21.70 -1.13 23.16
N GLU A 15 21.98 -2.44 23.29
CA GLU A 15 20.98 -3.42 23.75
C GLU A 15 20.56 -3.18 25.21
N GLU A 16 21.50 -2.87 26.10
CA GLU A 16 21.19 -2.56 27.49
C GLU A 16 20.34 -1.28 27.62
N GLU A 17 20.68 -0.24 26.87
CA GLU A 17 19.91 1.00 26.82
C GLU A 17 18.48 0.76 26.29
N ALA A 18 18.35 -0.05 25.23
CA ALA A 18 17.04 -0.45 24.70
C ALA A 18 16.21 -1.21 25.75
N ARG A 19 16.83 -2.14 26.51
CA ARG A 19 16.16 -2.87 27.59
C ARG A 19 15.72 -1.95 28.73
N ARG A 20 16.60 -1.03 29.17
CA ARG A 20 16.25 -0.03 30.20
C ARG A 20 15.11 0.87 29.74
N ALA A 21 15.14 1.31 28.48
CA ALA A 21 14.07 2.11 27.88
C ALA A 21 12.75 1.33 27.81
N GLN A 22 12.78 0.04 27.47
CA GLN A 22 11.60 -0.82 27.49
C GLN A 22 11.02 -0.99 28.90
N LEU A 23 11.84 -1.28 29.91
CA LEU A 23 11.38 -1.39 31.31
C LEU A 23 10.80 -0.06 31.82
N ALA A 24 11.46 1.07 31.52
CA ALA A 24 10.96 2.39 31.89
C ALA A 24 9.61 2.71 31.21
N ARG A 25 9.41 2.31 29.95
CA ARG A 25 8.11 2.41 29.26
C ARG A 25 7.05 1.53 29.93
N PHE A 26 7.41 0.30 30.29
CA PHE A 26 6.50 -0.63 30.96
C PHE A 26 6.04 -0.09 32.33
N GLU A 27 6.95 0.39 33.16
CA GLU A 27 6.59 0.98 34.47
C GLU A 27 5.75 2.25 34.31
N LYS A 28 6.04 3.10 33.31
CA LYS A 28 5.19 4.26 32.99
C LYS A 28 3.78 3.86 32.55
N ASP A 29 3.65 2.85 31.69
CA ASP A 29 2.35 2.32 31.25
C ASP A 29 1.56 1.71 32.41
N LYS A 30 2.24 0.95 33.28
CA LYS A 30 1.65 0.39 34.50
C LYS A 30 1.16 1.47 35.45
N ALA A 31 1.96 2.51 35.71
CA ALA A 31 1.57 3.64 36.54
C ALA A 31 0.38 4.42 35.92
N LEU A 32 0.37 4.59 34.59
CA LEU A 32 -0.73 5.23 33.87
C LEU A 32 -2.02 4.42 33.96
N LYS A 33 -1.95 3.09 33.80
CA LYS A 33 -3.09 2.18 33.96
C LYS A 33 -3.65 2.23 35.38
N GLU A 34 -2.80 2.23 36.40
CA GLU A 34 -3.25 2.36 37.80
C GLU A 34 -3.90 3.73 38.06
N LYS A 35 -3.37 4.81 37.47
CA LYS A 35 -4.00 6.13 37.52
C LYS A 35 -5.40 6.11 36.87
N TYR A 36 -5.54 5.50 35.69
CA TYR A 36 -6.83 5.42 35.00
C TYR A 36 -7.84 4.47 35.64
N LYS A 37 -7.41 3.48 36.42
CA LYS A 37 -8.34 2.69 37.24
C LYS A 37 -8.96 3.51 38.36
N LYS A 38 -8.17 4.37 39.03
CA LYS A 38 -8.63 5.23 40.13
C LYS A 38 -9.37 6.46 39.64
N HIS A 39 -8.90 7.05 38.55
CA HIS A 39 -9.46 8.23 37.91
C HIS A 39 -9.57 7.95 36.40
N PRO A 40 -10.62 7.23 35.97
CA PRO A 40 -10.85 7.03 34.55
C PRO A 40 -10.96 8.40 33.87
N PRO A 41 -10.34 8.58 32.69
CA PRO A 41 -10.36 9.87 32.02
C PRO A 41 -11.77 10.30 31.65
N TRP A 42 -12.68 9.34 31.44
CA TRP A 42 -14.06 9.52 31.02
C TRP A 42 -15.02 8.92 32.05
N SER A 43 -16.16 9.56 32.25
CA SER A 43 -17.22 8.99 33.08
C SER A 43 -17.83 7.74 32.43
N ALA A 44 -18.55 6.94 33.22
CA ALA A 44 -19.27 5.78 32.68
C ALA A 44 -20.32 6.18 31.62
N GLU A 45 -20.94 7.36 31.80
CA GLU A 45 -21.90 7.92 30.84
C GLU A 45 -21.23 8.30 29.53
N ASP A 46 -20.05 8.94 29.58
CA ASP A 46 -19.28 9.29 28.36
C ASP A 46 -18.89 8.03 27.58
N TRP A 47 -18.51 6.95 28.29
CA TRP A 47 -18.26 5.65 27.68
C TRP A 47 -19.49 5.06 27.00
N GLN A 48 -20.66 5.14 27.64
CA GLN A 48 -21.92 4.69 27.04
C GLN A 48 -22.29 5.53 25.82
N ARG A 49 -22.16 6.85 25.90
CA ARG A 49 -22.43 7.77 24.79
C ARG A 49 -21.50 7.52 23.60
N ALA A 50 -20.22 7.27 23.86
CA ALA A 50 -19.25 6.92 22.82
C ALA A 50 -19.55 5.57 22.17
N LYS A 51 -20.01 4.58 22.94
CA LYS A 51 -20.44 3.27 22.42
C LYS A 51 -21.75 3.35 21.64
N ALA A 52 -22.67 4.23 22.04
CA ALA A 52 -23.94 4.46 21.38
C ALA A 52 -23.83 5.44 20.20
N ALA A 53 -22.66 6.06 19.99
CA ALA A 53 -22.44 6.94 18.86
C ALA A 53 -22.67 6.15 17.56
N PRO A 54 -23.27 6.78 16.54
CA PRO A 54 -23.43 6.15 15.23
C PRO A 54 -22.08 5.61 14.74
N PRO A 55 -22.06 4.48 14.02
CA PRO A 55 -20.86 3.99 13.39
C PRO A 55 -20.20 5.13 12.61
N ARG A 56 -18.89 5.31 12.77
CA ARG A 56 -18.17 6.27 11.94
C ARG A 56 -18.44 5.93 10.47
N PRO A 57 -18.57 6.94 9.59
CA PRO A 57 -18.73 6.67 8.17
C PRO A 57 -17.60 5.74 7.70
N PRO A 58 -17.89 4.80 6.78
CA PRO A 58 -16.89 3.87 6.27
C PRO A 58 -15.65 4.62 5.82
N VAL A 59 -14.48 4.13 6.23
CA VAL A 59 -13.21 4.69 5.78
C VAL A 59 -13.07 4.34 4.30
N ARG A 60 -13.08 5.39 3.49
CA ARG A 60 -12.96 5.32 2.03
C ARG A 60 -11.53 5.59 1.63
N TYR A 61 -10.92 4.65 0.92
CA TYR A 61 -9.54 4.72 0.46
C TYR A 61 -9.48 4.83 -1.07
N PRO A 62 -8.80 5.85 -1.61
CA PRO A 62 -8.61 5.97 -3.04
C PRO A 62 -7.55 4.99 -3.55
N VAL A 63 -7.83 4.32 -4.67
CA VAL A 63 -6.91 3.43 -5.38
C VAL A 63 -6.73 3.96 -6.80
N ILE A 64 -5.48 4.16 -7.20
CA ILE A 64 -5.12 4.70 -8.51
C ILE A 64 -5.33 3.65 -9.59
N ILE A 65 -6.05 4.05 -10.64
CA ILE A 65 -6.23 3.29 -11.87
C ILE A 65 -5.28 3.88 -12.90
N SER A 66 -4.33 3.06 -13.37
CA SER A 66 -3.33 3.49 -14.34
C SER A 66 -3.08 2.38 -15.33
N SER A 67 -3.11 2.70 -16.62
CA SER A 67 -2.92 1.75 -17.73
C SER A 67 -1.57 1.03 -17.67
N SER A 68 -0.54 1.66 -17.10
CA SER A 68 0.79 1.08 -16.87
C SER A 68 0.90 0.30 -15.56
N GLY A 69 -0.10 0.38 -14.68
CA GLY A 69 -0.18 -0.27 -13.39
C GLY A 69 -0.77 -1.68 -13.42
N THR A 70 -0.82 -2.30 -12.24
CA THR A 70 -1.46 -3.61 -12.01
C THR A 70 -2.97 -3.53 -12.16
N PHE A 71 -3.56 -2.37 -11.90
CA PHE A 71 -4.98 -2.07 -12.05
C PHE A 71 -5.19 -1.09 -13.21
N PRO A 72 -5.17 -1.59 -14.47
CA PRO A 72 -5.33 -0.73 -15.64
C PRO A 72 -6.75 -0.21 -15.82
N THR A 73 -7.75 -0.86 -15.21
CA THR A 73 -9.16 -0.50 -15.33
C THR A 73 -9.91 -0.78 -14.02
N ALA A 74 -11.06 -0.14 -13.84
CA ALA A 74 -11.93 -0.36 -12.67
C ALA A 74 -12.52 -1.77 -12.63
N GLU A 75 -12.68 -2.44 -13.78
CA GLU A 75 -13.11 -3.84 -13.86
C GLU A 75 -12.10 -4.76 -13.21
N LYS A 76 -10.79 -4.48 -13.37
CA LYS A 76 -9.76 -5.28 -12.69
C LYS A 76 -9.79 -5.07 -11.18
N VAL A 77 -10.07 -3.85 -10.73
CA VAL A 77 -10.28 -3.56 -9.30
C VAL A 77 -11.49 -4.34 -8.79
N LYS A 78 -12.62 -4.32 -9.53
CA LYS A 78 -13.81 -5.10 -9.18
C LYS A 78 -13.52 -6.59 -9.02
N GLU A 79 -12.82 -7.18 -9.99
CA GLU A 79 -12.45 -8.60 -9.99
C GLU A 79 -11.62 -8.97 -8.76
N VAL A 80 -10.58 -8.19 -8.46
CA VAL A 80 -9.64 -8.49 -7.37
C VAL A 80 -10.25 -8.19 -5.99
N ALA A 81 -10.97 -7.08 -5.87
CA ALA A 81 -11.63 -6.67 -4.63
C ALA A 81 -13.00 -7.35 -4.41
N ASN A 82 -13.40 -8.26 -5.30
CA ASN A 82 -14.68 -8.98 -5.26
C ASN A 82 -15.89 -8.05 -5.07
N LEU A 83 -15.90 -6.93 -5.78
CA LEU A 83 -16.96 -5.91 -5.67
C LEU A 83 -18.22 -6.32 -6.45
N PRO A 84 -19.43 -5.98 -5.94
CA PRO A 84 -20.68 -6.30 -6.62
C PRO A 84 -20.83 -5.56 -7.97
N SER A 85 -20.35 -4.32 -8.03
CA SER A 85 -20.39 -3.45 -9.22
C SER A 85 -19.01 -2.87 -9.52
N VAL A 86 -18.83 -2.39 -10.76
CA VAL A 86 -17.61 -1.65 -11.13
C VAL A 86 -17.59 -0.34 -10.33
N PRO A 87 -16.49 0.00 -9.63
CA PRO A 87 -16.42 1.22 -8.85
C PRO A 87 -16.35 2.45 -9.75
N GLU A 88 -16.86 3.58 -9.24
CA GLU A 88 -16.81 4.86 -9.96
C GLU A 88 -15.36 5.32 -10.12
N VAL A 89 -15.03 5.78 -11.34
CA VAL A 89 -13.71 6.31 -11.68
C VAL A 89 -13.77 7.82 -11.73
N LEU A 90 -12.96 8.45 -10.91
CA LEU A 90 -12.82 9.90 -10.81
C LEU A 90 -11.42 10.33 -11.23
N TRP A 91 -11.29 11.61 -11.58
CA TRP A 91 -10.01 12.22 -11.90
C TRP A 91 -9.50 13.05 -10.73
N THR A 92 -8.19 13.03 -10.54
CA THR A 92 -7.49 13.90 -9.60
C THR A 92 -6.07 14.20 -10.08
N THR A 93 -5.33 14.98 -9.30
CA THR A 93 -3.91 15.24 -9.45
C THR A 93 -3.11 14.66 -8.29
N MET A 94 -1.93 14.12 -8.60
CA MET A 94 -0.92 13.77 -7.61
C MET A 94 -0.33 15.04 -6.99
N THR A 95 0.07 14.94 -5.74
CA THR A 95 0.57 16.05 -4.90
C THR A 95 1.54 15.52 -3.86
N THR A 96 2.10 16.40 -3.04
CA THR A 96 2.92 16.03 -1.88
C THR A 96 2.05 15.93 -0.62
N MET A 97 2.44 15.07 0.33
CA MET A 97 1.63 14.84 1.53
C MET A 97 1.74 16.01 2.54
N PHE A 98 2.91 16.64 2.60
CA PHE A 98 3.21 17.68 3.57
C PHE A 98 3.40 19.03 2.87
N ASP A 99 2.88 20.09 3.47
CA ASP A 99 3.02 21.46 2.92
C ASP A 99 4.47 21.98 2.96
N SER A 100 5.36 21.29 3.69
CA SER A 100 6.80 21.55 3.67
C SER A 100 7.50 21.05 2.41
N GLU A 101 6.87 20.15 1.66
CA GLU A 101 7.42 19.60 0.42
C GLU A 101 6.94 20.45 -0.77
N PRO A 102 7.83 20.81 -1.70
CA PRO A 102 7.42 21.59 -2.87
C PRO A 102 6.41 20.79 -3.69
N GLU A 103 5.29 21.43 -4.04
CA GLU A 103 4.34 20.85 -4.99
C GLU A 103 5.02 20.60 -6.35
N PRO A 104 4.61 19.54 -7.07
CA PRO A 104 5.12 19.30 -8.42
C PRO A 104 4.75 20.48 -9.32
N GLU A 105 5.73 21.00 -10.07
CA GLU A 105 5.51 22.10 -11.03
C GLU A 105 4.45 21.71 -12.09
N GLU A 106 4.43 20.44 -12.48
CA GLU A 106 3.42 19.84 -13.34
C GLU A 106 2.69 18.72 -12.58
N PRO A 107 1.51 18.98 -12.00
CA PRO A 107 0.77 17.97 -11.27
C PRO A 107 0.24 16.86 -12.20
N GLU A 108 0.74 15.65 -12.02
CA GLU A 108 0.32 14.47 -12.79
C GLU A 108 -1.18 14.19 -12.56
N LYS A 109 -1.96 14.15 -13.64
CA LYS A 109 -3.39 13.79 -13.58
C LYS A 109 -3.54 12.28 -13.60
N VAL A 110 -4.23 11.76 -12.60
CA VAL A 110 -4.47 10.32 -12.42
C VAL A 110 -5.95 10.02 -12.26
N GLN A 111 -6.34 8.83 -12.69
CA GLN A 111 -7.66 8.28 -12.40
C GLN A 111 -7.59 7.48 -11.11
N TYR A 112 -8.67 7.50 -10.34
CA TYR A 112 -8.78 6.71 -9.12
C TYR A 112 -10.21 6.25 -8.90
N CYS A 113 -10.36 5.20 -8.12
CA CYS A 113 -11.64 4.75 -7.59
C CYS A 113 -11.59 4.72 -6.07
N VAL A 114 -12.75 4.69 -5.42
CA VAL A 114 -12.86 4.74 -3.97
C VAL A 114 -13.34 3.40 -3.44
N LEU A 115 -12.57 2.82 -2.54
CA LEU A 115 -12.85 1.50 -1.95
C LEU A 115 -13.07 1.61 -0.45
N ASP A 116 -13.86 0.69 0.09
CA ASP A 116 -13.92 0.46 1.53
C ASP A 116 -12.69 -0.36 1.99
N PHE A 117 -12.41 -0.33 3.29
CA PHE A 117 -11.22 -0.96 3.87
C PHE A 117 -11.11 -2.47 3.58
N ASP A 118 -12.23 -3.20 3.59
CA ASP A 118 -12.24 -4.64 3.29
C ASP A 118 -11.81 -4.92 1.84
N ALA A 119 -12.23 -4.09 0.90
CA ALA A 119 -11.85 -4.17 -0.50
C ALA A 119 -10.37 -3.78 -0.70
N LEU A 120 -9.89 -2.78 0.04
CA LEU A 120 -8.47 -2.39 0.03
C LEU A 120 -7.57 -3.53 0.48
N GLN A 121 -7.94 -4.26 1.54
CA GLN A 121 -7.15 -5.41 2.02
C GLN A 121 -6.99 -6.49 0.95
N LEU A 122 -8.02 -6.76 0.14
CA LEU A 122 -7.92 -7.71 -0.97
C LEU A 122 -6.95 -7.24 -2.05
N ILE A 123 -6.97 -5.93 -2.36
CA ILE A 123 -6.07 -5.30 -3.32
C ILE A 123 -4.62 -5.38 -2.85
N GLU A 124 -4.34 -5.05 -1.58
CA GLU A 124 -3.00 -5.11 -0.99
C GLU A 124 -2.44 -6.54 -0.92
N ASN A 125 -3.32 -7.52 -0.64
CA ASN A 125 -2.94 -8.94 -0.67
C ASN A 125 -2.63 -9.44 -2.09
N TYR A 126 -3.30 -8.89 -3.10
CA TYR A 126 -3.12 -9.29 -4.50
C TYR A 126 -1.85 -8.70 -5.13
N ALA A 127 -1.57 -7.42 -4.87
CA ALA A 127 -0.48 -6.70 -5.51
C ALA A 127 0.26 -5.80 -4.54
N LYS A 128 1.59 -5.80 -4.65
CA LYS A 128 2.41 -4.79 -4.00
C LYS A 128 2.14 -3.42 -4.62
N GLY A 129 2.11 -2.40 -3.79
CA GLY A 129 1.95 -1.02 -4.18
C GLY A 129 2.65 -0.11 -3.20
N GLU A 130 2.45 1.17 -3.42
CA GLU A 130 2.96 2.26 -2.62
C GLU A 130 1.86 3.28 -2.36
N ASP A 131 2.02 4.00 -1.26
CA ASP A 131 1.14 5.07 -0.84
C ASP A 131 1.61 6.37 -1.49
N VAL A 132 0.75 6.97 -2.32
CA VAL A 132 0.99 8.25 -2.99
C VAL A 132 0.01 9.31 -2.50
N ALA A 133 0.40 10.57 -2.50
CA ALA A 133 -0.51 11.65 -2.14
C ALA A 133 -1.28 12.17 -3.36
N ILE A 134 -2.59 12.35 -3.19
CA ILE A 134 -3.50 12.91 -4.19
C ILE A 134 -4.41 13.97 -3.57
N TRP A 135 -5.00 14.79 -4.43
CA TRP A 135 -6.14 15.61 -4.04
C TRP A 135 -7.42 14.76 -3.98
N PHE A 136 -8.12 14.78 -2.85
CA PHE A 136 -9.38 14.06 -2.66
C PHE A 136 -10.35 14.96 -1.91
N GLU A 137 -11.46 15.33 -2.56
CA GLU A 137 -12.49 16.21 -1.99
C GLU A 137 -11.91 17.54 -1.43
N GLY A 138 -10.94 18.12 -2.15
CA GLY A 138 -10.28 19.38 -1.75
C GLY A 138 -9.26 19.25 -0.61
N LYS A 139 -8.89 18.03 -0.23
CA LYS A 139 -7.87 17.75 0.80
C LYS A 139 -6.82 16.78 0.28
N LYS A 140 -5.59 16.88 0.78
CA LYS A 140 -4.54 15.90 0.53
C LYS A 140 -4.89 14.57 1.22
N ARG A 141 -4.85 13.47 0.47
CA ARG A 141 -5.04 12.12 1.00
C ARG A 141 -4.07 11.15 0.37
N THR A 142 -3.76 10.11 1.12
CA THR A 142 -3.02 8.95 0.63
C THR A 142 -3.92 8.08 -0.25
N ALA A 143 -3.38 7.65 -1.37
CA ALA A 143 -3.97 6.70 -2.31
C ALA A 143 -3.02 5.55 -2.58
N TRP A 144 -3.59 4.40 -2.90
CA TRP A 144 -2.82 3.20 -3.22
C TRP A 144 -2.50 3.15 -4.72
N LEU A 145 -1.21 3.06 -5.07
CA LEU A 145 -0.74 2.87 -6.44
C LEU A 145 0.02 1.55 -6.54
N SER A 146 -0.38 0.68 -7.46
CA SER A 146 0.36 -0.56 -7.75
C SER A 146 1.01 -0.49 -9.14
N PRO A 147 2.31 -0.16 -9.24
CA PRO A 147 3.02 -0.21 -10.52
C PRO A 147 3.16 -1.66 -11.00
N ARG A 148 3.17 -1.88 -12.32
CA ARG A 148 3.48 -3.22 -12.85
C ARG A 148 4.88 -3.62 -12.44
N ARG A 149 5.06 -4.88 -12.04
CA ARG A 149 6.40 -5.45 -11.92
C ARG A 149 7.07 -5.42 -13.30
N PRO A 150 8.35 -5.03 -13.40
CA PRO A 150 9.12 -5.35 -14.59
C PRO A 150 8.98 -6.86 -14.85
N ARG A 151 8.65 -7.26 -16.08
CA ARG A 151 8.78 -8.68 -16.48
C ARG A 151 10.19 -9.09 -16.06
N GLN A 152 10.31 -10.03 -15.13
CA GLN A 152 11.59 -10.73 -14.96
C GLN A 152 11.93 -11.25 -16.35
N LYS A 153 13.04 -10.77 -16.93
CA LYS A 153 13.64 -11.44 -18.09
C LYS A 153 13.77 -12.88 -17.64
N ARG A 154 12.98 -13.79 -18.22
CA ARG A 154 13.21 -15.22 -18.04
C ARG A 154 14.68 -15.40 -18.43
N GLN A 155 15.54 -15.74 -17.49
CA GLN A 155 16.78 -16.38 -17.90
C GLN A 155 16.34 -17.61 -18.69
N PRO A 156 16.81 -17.80 -19.93
CA PRO A 156 16.63 -19.07 -20.61
C PRO A 156 17.09 -20.18 -19.65
N PRO A 157 16.41 -21.34 -19.62
CA PRO A 157 16.88 -22.45 -18.81
C PRO A 157 18.37 -22.69 -19.12
N PRO A 158 19.20 -23.00 -18.11
CA PRO A 158 20.60 -23.29 -18.36
C PRO A 158 20.71 -24.44 -19.38
N GLY A 159 21.24 -24.16 -20.57
CA GLY A 159 21.52 -25.18 -21.59
C GLY A 159 20.76 -25.09 -22.91
N GLU A 160 19.93 -24.08 -23.15
CA GLU A 160 19.33 -23.90 -24.49
C GLU A 160 20.33 -23.19 -25.43
N PRO A 161 20.80 -23.82 -26.52
CA PRO A 161 21.82 -23.24 -27.39
C PRO A 161 21.27 -22.04 -28.17
N PRO A 162 22.08 -20.99 -28.38
CA PRO A 162 21.68 -19.82 -29.16
C PRO A 162 21.49 -20.24 -30.63
N GLY A 163 20.25 -20.27 -31.12
CA GLY A 163 20.02 -20.32 -32.57
C GLY A 163 18.87 -21.18 -33.10
N VAL A 164 18.06 -21.86 -32.28
CA VAL A 164 16.86 -22.52 -32.81
C VAL A 164 15.70 -21.51 -32.88
N PHE A 165 15.83 -20.53 -33.77
CA PHE A 165 14.64 -19.98 -34.40
C PHE A 165 14.14 -21.07 -35.34
N ALA A 166 13.08 -21.77 -34.96
CA ALA A 166 12.29 -22.55 -35.90
C ALA A 166 11.09 -21.70 -36.34
N PRO A 167 11.18 -20.92 -37.43
CA PRO A 167 10.03 -20.67 -38.27
C PRO A 167 9.94 -21.85 -39.25
N ALA A 168 9.00 -22.74 -39.03
CA ALA A 168 8.63 -23.76 -40.01
C ALA A 168 7.11 -23.89 -39.98
N PHE A 169 6.45 -22.85 -40.49
CA PHE A 169 5.11 -22.97 -41.05
C PHE A 169 5.19 -22.46 -42.50
N ASP A 170 6.02 -23.13 -43.30
CA ASP A 170 5.78 -23.26 -44.73
C ASP A 170 4.97 -24.55 -44.88
N ASP A 171 3.65 -24.45 -44.73
CA ASP A 171 2.75 -25.47 -45.25
C ASP A 171 2.25 -24.96 -46.60
N ASP A 172 3.12 -25.08 -47.60
CA ASP A 172 2.69 -25.19 -48.99
C ASP A 172 2.19 -26.62 -49.17
N SER A 173 0.87 -26.78 -49.24
CA SER A 173 0.26 -27.96 -49.84
C SER A 173 -0.86 -27.49 -50.74
N SER A 174 -0.41 -26.94 -51.87
CA SER A 174 -1.10 -27.05 -53.15
C SER A 174 -1.57 -28.51 -53.34
N THR A 175 -2.88 -28.72 -53.41
CA THR A 175 -3.45 -29.90 -54.05
C THR A 175 -4.33 -29.43 -55.19
N GLU A 176 -3.74 -29.44 -56.39
CA GLU A 176 -4.46 -29.41 -57.65
C GLU A 176 -5.27 -30.70 -57.83
N GLY A 177 -6.49 -30.55 -58.37
CA GLY A 177 -7.39 -31.61 -58.82
C GLY A 177 -8.54 -31.01 -59.61
#